data_AF-A0A6N7KIN0-F1
#
_entry.id   AF-A0A6N7KIN0-F1
#
_cell.length_a   1.000
_cell.length_b   1.000
_cell.length_c   1.000
_cell.angle_alpha   90.00
_cell.angle_beta   90.00
_cell.angle_gamma   90.00
#
_symmetry.space_group_name_H-M   'P 1'
#
loop_
_entity.id
_entity.type
_entity.pdbx_description
1 polymer ?
#
loop_
_entity_poly.entity_id
_entity_poly.type
_entity_poly.pdbx_seq_one_letter_code
_entity_poly.pdbx_strand_id
1 'polypeptide(L)'
;MDSRSAGVGRRGVFPSGQSGWPIWKCAGATWEMRRCHLVRIPLEPPREARIYLGSRKCPADIGGMMKFNILGPLEVLDRGIPCTPSALKVRWTLAILLMNANRIVDLGLIIEEIWGGSPPRTVVTTAQTYIYQLRKLCRPQGRDVILTKAPGYVLLLGEEELDAQEFERLHTEGDRLLAAGNPEAAAERLRQALGLWRGTALADIPVGGVLAGHVAVLEEMRMRALEHRILADQQLGRHRELIPELRLLTLNQPLNEWYHEQLMLALDAAGRRSEALHVYRTLYRRLDEDLGITPSRPVRDLHNELLSGTVPARQQFRAAAARAVEQGLRARSA
;
A
#
# COMPACT_ATOMS: atom_id res chain seq x y z
N MET A 1 -22.78 74.96 -35.37
CA MET A 1 -22.23 75.15 -34.02
C MET A 1 -22.90 74.10 -33.15
N ASP A 2 -22.39 72.87 -33.20
CA ASP A 2 -21.54 72.22 -32.17
C ASP A 2 -22.37 71.82 -30.92
N SER A 3 -22.36 70.60 -30.37
CA SER A 3 -21.67 69.34 -30.67
C SER A 3 -22.21 68.20 -29.76
N ARG A 4 -22.20 66.96 -30.29
CA ARG A 4 -21.83 65.64 -29.68
C ARG A 4 -22.60 64.92 -28.54
N SER A 5 -22.79 63.61 -28.82
CA SER A 5 -22.73 62.39 -27.98
C SER A 5 -23.91 62.06 -27.04
N ALA A 6 -24.29 60.81 -26.69
CA ALA A 6 -24.19 59.42 -27.17
C ALA A 6 -24.92 58.55 -26.10
N GLY A 7 -25.50 57.39 -26.43
CA GLY A 7 -25.61 56.26 -25.47
C GLY A 7 -26.99 55.81 -24.96
N VAL A 8 -27.57 54.84 -25.68
CA VAL A 8 -28.19 53.54 -25.28
C VAL A 8 -29.18 53.45 -24.10
N GLY A 9 -30.35 52.88 -24.43
CA GLY A 9 -31.53 52.69 -23.58
C GLY A 9 -31.51 51.48 -22.63
N ARG A 10 -32.31 51.61 -21.57
CA ARG A 10 -32.81 50.53 -20.71
C ARG A 10 -34.34 50.59 -20.69
N ARG A 11 -35.00 49.43 -20.81
CA ARG A 11 -36.40 49.25 -20.41
C ARG A 11 -36.45 48.10 -19.43
N GLY A 12 -37.00 48.37 -18.25
CA GLY A 12 -37.28 47.38 -17.22
C GLY A 12 -38.67 46.77 -17.35
N VAL A 13 -38.99 45.82 -16.48
CA VAL A 13 -40.10 45.81 -15.50
C VAL A 13 -40.18 44.41 -14.84
N PHE A 14 -40.46 44.43 -13.53
CA PHE A 14 -40.77 43.43 -12.48
C PHE A 14 -41.75 42.27 -12.85
N PRO A 15 -42.14 41.28 -11.97
CA PRO A 15 -41.98 41.17 -10.50
C PRO A 15 -41.63 39.77 -9.90
N SER A 16 -41.53 39.78 -8.56
CA SER A 16 -41.46 38.70 -7.55
C SER A 16 -42.71 37.82 -7.40
N GLY A 17 -42.52 36.54 -7.00
CA GLY A 17 -43.42 35.83 -6.06
C GLY A 17 -43.88 34.39 -6.42
N GLN A 18 -43.66 33.48 -5.46
CA GLN A 18 -44.42 32.24 -5.14
C GLN A 18 -44.12 30.88 -5.81
N SER A 19 -43.72 29.95 -4.92
CA SER A 19 -44.17 28.56 -4.76
C SER A 19 -44.20 27.59 -5.95
N GLY A 20 -43.50 26.46 -5.81
CA GLY A 20 -43.80 25.26 -6.60
C GLY A 20 -42.64 24.28 -6.61
N TRP A 21 -42.67 23.32 -5.67
CA TRP A 21 -41.92 22.07 -5.81
C TRP A 21 -42.44 21.33 -7.06
N PRO A 22 -41.57 20.84 -7.97
CA PRO A 22 -41.94 19.79 -8.89
C PRO A 22 -41.41 18.45 -8.38
N ILE A 23 -42.36 17.64 -7.96
CA ILE A 23 -42.28 16.20 -7.76
C ILE A 23 -41.93 15.56 -9.11
N TRP A 24 -40.83 14.80 -9.20
CA TRP A 24 -40.62 13.81 -10.26
C TRP A 24 -40.20 12.46 -9.65
N LYS A 25 -41.18 11.55 -9.64
CA LYS A 25 -41.11 10.08 -9.55
C LYS A 25 -41.96 9.61 -10.74
N CYS A 26 -41.67 8.62 -11.59
CA CYS A 26 -40.65 7.60 -11.82
C CYS A 26 -40.58 7.42 -13.38
N ALA A 27 -39.70 6.70 -14.07
CA ALA A 27 -39.07 5.42 -13.82
C ALA A 27 -37.97 5.17 -14.90
N GLY A 28 -36.95 4.38 -14.55
CA GLY A 28 -36.10 3.67 -15.52
C GLY A 28 -34.60 3.91 -15.39
N ALA A 29 -33.91 3.04 -14.63
CA ALA A 29 -32.46 2.94 -14.45
C ALA A 29 -31.79 4.02 -13.58
N THR A 30 -32.00 3.92 -12.26
CA THR A 30 -31.09 4.49 -11.27
C THR A 30 -29.80 3.67 -11.23
N TRP A 31 -28.70 4.23 -11.73
CA TRP A 31 -27.36 3.75 -11.41
C TRP A 31 -27.03 4.19 -9.99
N GLU A 32 -27.27 3.29 -9.07
CA GLU A 32 -27.03 3.50 -7.65
C GLU A 32 -25.57 3.19 -7.34
N MET A 33 -24.71 4.22 -7.39
CA MET A 33 -23.38 4.19 -6.78
C MET A 33 -23.54 4.12 -5.26
N ARG A 34 -23.72 2.92 -4.71
CA ARG A 34 -23.68 2.66 -3.27
C ARG A 34 -22.52 1.73 -2.93
N ARG A 35 -21.71 2.22 -1.97
CA ARG A 35 -20.60 1.58 -1.26
C ARG A 35 -19.35 1.30 -2.10
N CYS A 36 -18.39 2.21 -1.99
CA CYS A 36 -16.98 1.86 -1.91
C CYS A 36 -16.82 0.84 -0.76
N HIS A 37 -16.91 -0.45 -1.08
CA HIS A 37 -16.18 -1.43 -0.31
C HIS A 37 -14.70 -1.17 -0.60
N LEU A 38 -13.88 -1.11 0.45
CA LEU A 38 -12.45 -1.38 0.34
C LEU A 38 -12.31 -2.72 -0.39
N VAL A 39 -12.04 -2.67 -1.69
CA VAL A 39 -11.76 -3.86 -2.48
C VAL A 39 -10.36 -4.31 -2.06
N ARG A 40 -10.36 -5.43 -1.34
CA ARG A 40 -9.20 -6.27 -1.03
C ARG A 40 -8.34 -6.38 -2.30
N ILE A 41 -7.05 -6.09 -2.19
CA ILE A 41 -6.06 -6.32 -3.25
C ILE A 41 -5.60 -7.79 -3.13
N PRO A 42 -6.10 -8.75 -3.92
CA PRO A 42 -5.33 -9.94 -4.21
C PRO A 42 -4.26 -9.53 -5.22
N LEU A 43 -3.00 -9.43 -4.78
CA LEU A 43 -1.87 -9.55 -5.68
C LEU A 43 -1.83 -11.03 -6.11
N GLU A 44 -2.68 -11.45 -7.05
CA GLU A 44 -2.46 -12.72 -7.74
C GLU A 44 -1.17 -12.58 -8.55
N PRO A 45 -0.19 -13.49 -8.41
CA PRO A 45 0.98 -13.49 -9.28
C PRO A 45 0.54 -13.73 -10.74
N PRO A 46 1.24 -13.15 -11.73
CA PRO A 46 0.88 -13.30 -13.13
C PRO A 46 0.82 -14.78 -13.52
N ARG A 47 -0.29 -15.15 -14.16
CA ARG A 47 -0.56 -16.50 -14.68
C ARG A 47 0.24 -16.73 -15.96
N GLU A 48 1.51 -17.10 -15.83
CA GLU A 48 2.25 -17.85 -16.87
C GLU A 48 3.58 -18.39 -16.30
N ALA A 49 3.49 -19.52 -15.59
CA ALA A 49 4.61 -20.44 -15.38
C ALA A 49 4.05 -21.84 -15.12
N ARG A 50 3.39 -22.43 -16.14
CA ARG A 50 3.07 -23.86 -16.16
C ARG A 50 4.20 -24.59 -16.89
N ILE A 51 4.64 -25.69 -16.27
CA ILE A 51 5.57 -26.73 -16.74
C ILE A 51 7.04 -26.53 -16.33
N TYR A 52 7.37 -27.00 -15.11
CA TYR A 52 8.35 -28.07 -14.89
C TYR A 52 7.95 -28.87 -13.64
N LEU A 53 7.03 -29.82 -13.80
CA LEU A 53 6.92 -30.95 -12.88
C LEU A 53 8.09 -31.89 -13.18
N GLY A 54 9.22 -31.64 -12.51
CA GLY A 54 10.42 -32.45 -12.58
C GLY A 54 10.93 -32.71 -11.18
N SER A 55 10.56 -33.87 -10.65
CA SER A 55 11.12 -34.52 -9.46
C SER A 55 12.57 -34.13 -9.20
N ARG A 56 12.80 -33.27 -8.20
CA ARG A 56 14.07 -33.16 -7.49
C ARG A 56 13.80 -32.84 -6.02
N LYS A 57 14.08 -33.83 -5.18
CA LYS A 57 14.36 -33.79 -3.73
C LYS A 57 13.83 -32.57 -2.97
N CYS A 58 12.90 -32.80 -2.06
CA CYS A 58 12.79 -31.98 -0.85
C CYS A 58 14.22 -31.75 -0.31
N PRO A 59 14.68 -30.51 -0.13
CA PRO A 59 15.86 -30.27 0.68
C PRO A 59 15.46 -30.60 2.11
N ALA A 60 15.66 -31.85 2.49
CA ALA A 60 15.67 -32.30 3.86
C ALA A 60 16.93 -31.72 4.51
N ASP A 61 16.86 -30.45 4.91
CA ASP A 61 17.55 -29.87 6.07
C ASP A 61 16.97 -28.47 6.38
N ILE A 62 15.77 -28.40 6.95
CA ILE A 62 15.25 -27.17 7.57
C ILE A 62 15.24 -27.42 9.07
N GLY A 63 16.40 -27.20 9.70
CA GLY A 63 16.52 -27.09 11.13
C GLY A 63 15.48 -26.08 11.64
N GLY A 64 14.51 -26.60 12.38
CA GLY A 64 13.28 -25.90 12.73
C GLY A 64 13.48 -24.60 13.48
N MET A 65 12.99 -23.51 12.90
CA MET A 65 12.78 -22.22 13.56
C MET A 65 11.33 -21.80 13.43
N MET A 66 10.89 -21.01 14.41
CA MET A 66 9.56 -20.46 14.49
C MET A 66 9.47 -19.24 13.56
N LYS A 67 8.46 -19.20 12.69
CA LYS A 67 8.21 -18.07 11.79
C LYS A 67 6.94 -17.35 12.17
N PHE A 68 6.99 -16.03 12.11
CA PHE A 68 5.89 -15.13 12.36
C PHE A 68 5.58 -14.35 11.09
N ASN A 69 4.33 -14.42 10.65
CA ASN A 69 3.87 -13.73 9.47
C ASN A 69 2.80 -12.69 9.84
N ILE A 70 3.11 -11.41 9.65
CA ILE A 70 2.25 -10.26 10.00
C ILE A 70 1.82 -9.44 8.77
N LEU A 71 2.39 -9.69 7.59
CA LEU A 71 2.04 -9.03 6.33
C LEU A 71 0.74 -9.61 5.72
N GLY A 72 -0.31 -9.66 6.53
CA GLY A 72 -1.56 -10.37 6.29
C GLY A 72 -2.22 -10.73 7.62
N PRO A 73 -3.16 -11.68 7.65
CA PRO A 73 -3.61 -12.27 8.91
C PRO A 73 -2.43 -12.85 9.71
N LEU A 74 -2.43 -12.62 11.03
CA LEU A 74 -1.35 -13.11 11.90
C LEU A 74 -1.25 -14.63 11.80
N GLU A 75 -0.08 -15.12 11.42
CA GLU A 75 0.21 -16.54 11.34
C GLU A 75 1.53 -16.85 12.04
N VAL A 76 1.55 -17.97 12.75
CA VAL A 76 2.72 -18.49 13.43
C VAL A 76 2.94 -19.92 12.98
N LEU A 77 4.15 -20.21 12.51
CA LEU A 77 4.55 -21.52 12.03
C LEU A 77 5.70 -22.03 12.89
N ASP A 78 5.55 -23.20 13.49
CA ASP A 78 6.66 -23.92 14.13
C ASP A 78 7.10 -25.07 13.22
N ARG A 79 8.32 -24.98 12.68
CA ARG A 79 8.83 -25.96 11.69
C ARG A 79 7.88 -26.17 10.49
N GLY A 80 7.20 -25.09 10.08
CA GLY A 80 6.21 -25.11 9.00
C GLY A 80 4.81 -25.57 9.42
N ILE A 81 4.59 -25.96 10.67
CA ILE A 81 3.28 -26.38 11.18
C ILE A 81 2.57 -25.15 11.79
N PRO A 82 1.36 -24.80 11.33
CA PRO A 82 0.59 -23.70 11.91
C PRO A 82 0.30 -23.92 13.41
N CYS A 83 0.69 -22.95 14.23
CA CYS A 83 0.48 -22.94 15.67
C CYS A 83 -0.03 -21.60 16.19
N THR A 84 -0.62 -20.77 15.33
CA THR A 84 -1.20 -19.48 15.70
C THR A 84 -2.18 -19.60 16.87
N PRO A 85 -2.09 -18.76 17.93
CA PRO A 85 -3.04 -18.80 19.04
C PRO A 85 -4.49 -18.59 18.56
N SER A 86 -5.46 -19.38 19.05
CA SER A 86 -6.86 -19.20 18.62
C SER A 86 -7.54 -18.00 19.30
N ALA A 87 -7.15 -17.69 20.53
CA ALA A 87 -7.76 -16.62 21.32
C ALA A 87 -7.35 -15.23 20.78
N LEU A 88 -8.34 -14.40 20.44
CA LEU A 88 -8.11 -13.09 19.83
C LEU A 88 -7.20 -12.19 20.67
N LYS A 89 -7.47 -12.07 21.98
CA LYS A 89 -6.70 -11.20 22.87
C LYS A 89 -5.23 -11.64 23.02
N VAL A 90 -4.98 -12.95 22.94
CA VAL A 90 -3.63 -13.54 22.97
C VAL A 90 -2.89 -13.25 21.66
N ARG A 91 -3.55 -13.43 20.51
CA ARG A 91 -3.01 -13.02 19.20
C ARG A 91 -2.73 -11.52 19.14
N TRP A 92 -3.62 -10.70 19.68
CA TRP A 92 -3.45 -9.26 19.75
C TRP A 92 -2.22 -8.89 20.60
N THR A 93 -2.05 -9.49 21.78
CA THR A 93 -0.82 -9.33 22.58
C THR A 93 0.42 -9.74 21.78
N LEU A 94 0.37 -10.85 21.05
CA LEU A 94 1.50 -11.29 20.22
C LEU A 94 1.81 -10.28 19.11
N ALA A 95 0.81 -9.74 18.44
CA ALA A 95 1.01 -8.73 17.39
C ALA A 95 1.71 -7.47 17.91
N ILE A 96 1.35 -7.00 19.13
CA ILE A 96 2.03 -5.86 19.77
C ILE A 96 3.52 -6.16 20.00
N LEU A 97 3.82 -7.36 20.49
CA LEU A 97 5.20 -7.80 20.71
C LEU A 97 5.97 -7.97 19.40
N LEU A 98 5.34 -8.49 18.35
CA LEU A 98 5.97 -8.69 17.03
C LEU A 98 6.29 -7.37 16.34
N MET A 99 5.37 -6.39 16.38
CA MET A 99 5.62 -5.04 15.84
C MET A 99 6.73 -4.30 16.59
N ASN A 100 7.05 -4.75 17.80
CA ASN A 100 8.12 -4.23 18.64
C ASN A 100 9.17 -5.31 18.95
N ALA A 101 9.38 -6.24 18.02
CA ALA A 101 10.36 -7.30 18.19
C ALA A 101 11.74 -6.72 18.55
N ASN A 102 12.44 -7.40 19.44
CA ASN A 102 13.74 -7.00 19.98
C ASN A 102 13.75 -5.66 20.77
N ARG A 103 12.59 -5.08 21.06
CA ARG A 103 12.42 -3.87 21.90
C ARG A 103 11.55 -4.17 23.13
N ILE A 104 11.69 -3.34 24.16
CA ILE A 104 10.85 -3.42 25.36
C ILE A 104 9.48 -2.84 25.04
N VAL A 105 8.44 -3.62 25.27
CA VAL A 105 7.04 -3.19 25.25
C VAL A 105 6.56 -3.03 26.68
N ASP A 106 6.20 -1.81 27.06
CA ASP A 106 5.62 -1.51 28.37
C ASP A 106 4.29 -2.28 28.57
N LEU A 107 4.06 -2.81 29.77
CA LEU A 107 2.81 -3.48 30.09
C LEU A 107 1.61 -2.54 29.98
N GLY A 108 1.74 -1.27 30.37
CA GLY A 108 0.72 -0.24 30.23
C GLY A 108 0.31 -0.02 28.78
N LEU A 109 1.26 -0.08 27.84
CA LEU A 109 1.01 0.03 26.41
C LEU A 109 0.24 -1.18 25.88
N ILE A 110 0.56 -2.40 26.33
CA ILE A 110 -0.23 -3.60 26.02
C ILE A 110 -1.67 -3.44 26.53
N ILE A 111 -1.82 -2.87 27.72
CA ILE A 111 -3.13 -2.67 28.34
C ILE A 111 -3.96 -1.63 27.56
N GLU A 112 -3.36 -0.49 27.27
CA GLU A 112 -4.00 0.59 26.50
C GLU A 112 -4.42 0.11 25.12
N GLU A 113 -3.55 -0.62 24.42
CA GLU A 113 -3.87 -1.13 23.08
C GLU A 113 -5.05 -2.11 23.11
N ILE A 114 -5.09 -3.02 24.08
CA ILE A 114 -6.08 -4.09 24.12
C ILE A 114 -7.43 -3.65 24.72
N TRP A 115 -7.42 -2.77 25.73
CA TRP A 115 -8.62 -2.38 26.47
C TRP A 115 -8.97 -0.89 26.36
N GLY A 116 -8.09 -0.06 25.79
CA GLY A 116 -8.27 1.38 25.70
C GLY A 116 -8.56 1.99 27.08
N GLY A 117 -9.56 2.87 27.13
CA GLY A 117 -10.02 3.52 28.36
C GLY A 117 -10.92 2.69 29.27
N SER A 118 -11.15 1.40 29.00
CA SER A 118 -12.05 0.56 29.80
C SER A 118 -11.41 -0.77 30.27
N PRO A 119 -10.27 -0.72 30.99
CA PRO A 119 -9.63 -1.91 31.51
C PRO A 119 -10.42 -2.53 32.69
N PRO A 120 -10.51 -3.87 32.79
CA PRO A 120 -11.06 -4.54 33.97
C PRO A 120 -10.15 -4.35 35.19
N ARG A 121 -10.69 -4.54 36.39
CA ARG A 121 -9.91 -4.46 37.64
C ARG A 121 -8.70 -5.42 37.68
N THR A 122 -8.82 -6.56 36.99
CA THR A 122 -7.80 -7.62 36.90
C THR A 122 -6.95 -7.53 35.62
N VAL A 123 -6.85 -6.34 35.01
CA VAL A 123 -6.21 -6.17 33.69
C VAL A 123 -4.74 -6.60 33.68
N VAL A 124 -3.99 -6.27 34.73
CA VAL A 124 -2.56 -6.62 34.87
C VAL A 124 -2.38 -8.14 34.90
N THR A 125 -3.13 -8.84 35.76
CA THR A 125 -3.09 -10.31 35.86
C THR A 125 -3.57 -11.00 34.59
N THR A 126 -4.54 -10.38 33.90
CA THR A 126 -5.06 -10.90 32.62
C THR A 126 -4.01 -10.78 31.51
N ALA A 127 -3.34 -9.63 31.41
CA ALA A 127 -2.25 -9.43 30.45
C ALA A 127 -1.07 -10.39 30.72
N GLN A 128 -0.69 -10.58 31.99
CA GLN A 128 0.32 -11.57 32.38
C GLN A 128 -0.09 -13.01 31.99
N THR A 129 -1.37 -13.34 32.08
CA THR A 129 -1.89 -14.64 31.63
C THR A 129 -1.73 -14.81 30.12
N TYR A 130 -1.97 -13.77 29.32
CA TYR A 130 -1.72 -13.82 27.88
C TYR A 130 -0.24 -14.02 27.58
N ILE A 131 0.66 -13.30 28.26
CA ILE A 131 2.11 -13.51 28.13
C ILE A 131 2.51 -14.94 28.49
N TYR A 132 1.95 -15.50 29.58
CA TYR A 132 2.21 -16.88 29.96
C TYR A 132 1.76 -17.88 28.88
N GLN A 133 0.59 -17.68 28.27
CA GLN A 133 0.12 -18.51 27.16
C GLN A 133 1.03 -18.39 25.93
N LEU A 134 1.47 -17.18 25.59
CA LEU A 134 2.43 -16.96 24.51
C LEU A 134 3.78 -17.61 24.80
N ARG A 135 4.29 -17.55 26.04
CA ARG A 135 5.51 -18.26 26.44
C ARG A 135 5.41 -19.77 26.33
N LYS A 136 4.21 -20.34 26.47
CA LYS A 136 3.99 -21.78 26.28
C LYS A 136 3.99 -22.16 24.80
N LEU A 137 3.48 -21.26 23.95
CA LEU A 137 3.34 -21.45 22.52
C LEU A 137 4.65 -21.16 21.76
N CYS A 138 5.30 -20.04 22.09
CA CYS A 138 6.56 -19.58 21.50
C CYS A 138 7.76 -20.18 22.24
N ARG A 139 8.04 -21.46 22.00
CA ARG A 139 9.23 -22.15 22.53
C ARG A 139 10.05 -22.82 21.43
N PRO A 140 10.67 -22.07 20.51
CA PRO A 140 11.55 -22.67 19.52
C PRO A 140 12.65 -23.44 20.25
N GLN A 141 12.72 -24.74 19.99
CA GLN A 141 13.73 -25.64 20.57
C GLN A 141 13.78 -25.60 22.11
N GLY A 142 12.64 -25.29 22.75
CA GLY A 142 12.52 -25.23 24.22
C GLY A 142 13.07 -23.96 24.87
N ARG A 143 13.50 -22.95 24.10
CA ARG A 143 13.96 -21.65 24.64
C ARG A 143 12.79 -20.69 24.84
N ASP A 144 12.84 -19.91 25.91
CA ASP A 144 11.88 -18.81 26.12
C ASP A 144 12.34 -17.58 25.33
N VAL A 145 11.55 -17.18 24.33
CA VAL A 145 11.81 -16.01 23.50
C VAL A 145 11.14 -14.74 24.04
N ILE A 146 10.22 -14.86 25.01
CA ILE A 146 9.54 -13.72 25.62
C ILE A 146 10.12 -13.46 27.00
N LEU A 147 11.02 -12.48 27.10
CA LEU A 147 11.68 -12.11 28.34
C LEU A 147 10.88 -11.05 29.11
N THR A 148 10.83 -11.17 30.43
CA THR A 148 10.35 -10.08 31.29
C THR A 148 11.52 -9.13 31.53
N LYS A 149 11.38 -7.87 31.10
CA LYS A 149 12.36 -6.81 31.30
C LYS A 149 11.62 -5.54 31.68
N ALA A 150 11.79 -5.08 32.93
CA ALA A 150 11.09 -3.91 33.44
C ALA A 150 11.25 -2.70 32.49
N PRO A 151 10.18 -1.95 32.20
CA PRO A 151 8.82 -2.05 32.76
C PRO A 151 7.86 -3.07 32.11
N GLY A 152 8.31 -3.93 31.19
CA GLY A 152 7.42 -4.87 30.50
C GLY A 152 8.09 -6.11 29.91
N TYR A 153 7.91 -6.33 28.61
CA TYR A 153 8.30 -7.58 27.94
C TYR A 153 9.07 -7.32 26.65
N VAL A 154 9.94 -8.27 26.29
CA VAL A 154 10.67 -8.27 25.02
C VAL A 154 10.43 -9.61 24.34
N LEU A 155 10.00 -9.59 23.08
CA LEU A 155 10.04 -10.78 22.22
C LEU A 155 11.34 -10.73 21.42
N LEU A 156 12.24 -11.67 21.70
CA LEU A 156 13.50 -11.82 20.98
C LEU A 156 13.29 -12.65 19.71
N LEU A 157 13.61 -12.07 18.57
CA LEU A 157 13.58 -12.73 17.27
C LEU A 157 14.94 -12.62 16.59
N GLY A 158 15.36 -13.74 15.99
CA GLY A 158 16.48 -13.79 15.06
C GLY A 158 16.15 -13.15 13.71
N GLU A 159 17.17 -13.09 12.85
CA GLU A 159 16.99 -12.67 11.46
C GLU A 159 16.07 -13.67 10.73
N GLU A 160 15.21 -13.16 9.84
CA GLU A 160 14.28 -13.95 9.00
C GLU A 160 13.18 -14.73 9.75
N GLU A 161 13.02 -14.53 11.06
CA GLU A 161 11.91 -15.11 11.83
C GLU A 161 10.59 -14.33 11.66
N LEU A 162 10.66 -13.08 11.20
CA LEU A 162 9.51 -12.21 10.93
C LEU A 162 9.47 -11.78 9.45
N ASP A 163 8.35 -12.05 8.78
CA ASP A 163 8.15 -11.67 7.37
C ASP A 163 8.34 -10.17 7.09
N ALA A 164 7.97 -9.30 8.03
CA ALA A 164 8.18 -7.85 7.92
C ALA A 164 9.67 -7.46 7.90
N GLN A 165 10.54 -8.14 8.66
CA GLN A 165 11.99 -7.90 8.62
C GLN A 165 12.58 -8.35 7.28
N GLU A 166 12.14 -9.50 6.78
CA GLU A 166 12.56 -10.00 5.49
C GLU A 166 12.09 -9.08 4.34
N PHE A 167 10.85 -8.58 4.43
CA PHE A 167 10.33 -7.58 3.52
C PHE A 167 11.18 -6.29 3.51
N GLU A 168 11.49 -5.74 4.68
CA GLU A 168 12.32 -4.52 4.80
C GLU A 168 13.72 -4.72 4.21
N ARG A 169 14.32 -5.88 4.44
CA ARG A 169 15.62 -6.26 3.90
C ARG A 169 15.58 -6.34 2.37
N LEU A 170 14.61 -7.07 1.81
CA LEU A 170 14.43 -7.20 0.36
C LEU A 170 14.10 -5.88 -0.31
N HIS A 171 13.25 -5.05 0.32
CA HIS A 171 12.93 -3.72 -0.16
C HIS A 171 14.18 -2.82 -0.20
N THR A 172 14.96 -2.79 0.88
CA THR A 172 16.20 -2.00 0.95
C THR A 172 17.24 -2.47 -0.08
N GLU A 173 17.34 -3.78 -0.31
CA GLU A 173 18.21 -4.31 -1.36
C GLU A 173 17.74 -3.93 -2.77
N GLY A 174 16.43 -4.00 -3.02
CA GLY A 174 15.82 -3.53 -4.27
C GLY A 174 16.13 -2.06 -4.56
N ASP A 175 16.00 -1.20 -3.55
CA ASP A 175 16.30 0.24 -3.66
C ASP A 175 17.78 0.48 -4.01
N ARG A 176 18.69 -0.24 -3.35
CA ARG A 176 20.13 -0.16 -3.64
C ARG A 176 20.45 -0.60 -5.07
N LEU A 177 19.82 -1.67 -5.55
CA LEU A 177 20.02 -2.17 -6.91
C LEU A 177 19.48 -1.20 -7.96
N LEU A 178 18.34 -0.55 -7.71
CA LEU A 178 17.83 0.53 -8.56
C LEU A 178 18.81 1.71 -8.62
N ALA A 179 19.32 2.14 -7.46
CA ALA A 179 20.29 3.22 -7.37
C ALA A 179 21.60 2.89 -8.12
N ALA A 180 22.01 1.62 -8.11
CA ALA A 180 23.17 1.12 -8.84
C ALA A 180 22.93 0.92 -10.35
N GLY A 181 21.72 1.21 -10.86
CA GLY A 181 21.39 1.06 -12.27
C GLY A 181 21.20 -0.40 -12.71
N ASN A 182 20.85 -1.30 -11.78
CA ASN A 182 20.52 -2.70 -12.05
C ASN A 182 19.01 -2.96 -11.88
N PRO A 183 18.16 -2.51 -12.84
CA PRO A 183 16.71 -2.63 -12.72
C PRO A 183 16.23 -4.08 -12.74
N GLU A 184 16.94 -5.00 -13.40
CA GLU A 184 16.55 -6.41 -13.44
C GLU A 184 16.64 -7.07 -12.06
N ALA A 185 17.80 -6.96 -11.41
CA ALA A 185 17.98 -7.50 -10.06
C ALA A 185 17.07 -6.80 -9.05
N ALA A 186 16.86 -5.49 -9.19
CA ALA A 186 15.96 -4.75 -8.32
C ALA A 186 14.50 -5.21 -8.45
N ALA A 187 13.99 -5.36 -9.68
CA ALA A 187 12.63 -5.84 -9.93
C ALA A 187 12.41 -7.21 -9.29
N GLU A 188 13.40 -8.10 -9.35
CA GLU A 188 13.31 -9.42 -8.74
C GLU A 188 13.26 -9.37 -7.22
N ARG A 189 14.13 -8.57 -6.57
CA ARG A 189 14.09 -8.40 -5.11
C ARG A 189 12.80 -7.76 -4.62
N LEU A 190 12.30 -6.74 -5.32
CA LEU A 190 11.05 -6.08 -4.98
C LEU A 190 9.84 -6.99 -5.19
N ARG A 191 9.86 -7.87 -6.21
CA ARG A 191 8.81 -8.88 -6.41
C ARG A 191 8.82 -9.91 -5.29
N GLN A 192 10.00 -10.38 -4.86
CA GLN A 192 10.12 -11.26 -3.70
C GLN A 192 9.56 -10.59 -2.44
N ALA A 193 9.90 -9.32 -2.20
CA ALA A 193 9.38 -8.55 -1.07
C ALA A 193 7.85 -8.46 -1.10
N LEU A 194 7.28 -8.04 -2.23
CA LEU A 194 5.83 -7.92 -2.41
C LEU A 194 5.11 -9.28 -2.31
N GLY A 195 5.78 -10.38 -2.69
CA GLY A 195 5.26 -11.74 -2.59
C GLY A 195 5.08 -12.25 -1.15
N LEU A 196 5.68 -11.58 -0.15
CA LEU A 196 5.46 -11.90 1.28
C LEU A 196 4.09 -11.43 1.77
N TRP A 197 3.47 -10.48 1.07
CA TRP A 197 2.19 -9.90 1.46
C TRP A 197 1.02 -10.82 1.11
N ARG A 198 0.31 -11.27 2.15
CA ARG A 198 -0.90 -12.12 2.07
C ARG A 198 -2.20 -11.34 2.22
N GLY A 199 -2.13 -10.02 2.40
CA GLY A 199 -3.28 -9.14 2.59
C GLY A 199 -2.89 -7.80 3.20
N THR A 200 -3.83 -7.16 3.88
CA THR A 200 -3.54 -6.02 4.79
C THR A 200 -2.79 -6.54 6.02
N ALA A 201 -1.79 -5.80 6.50
CA ALA A 201 -1.05 -6.19 7.69
C ALA A 201 -1.97 -6.34 8.91
N LEU A 202 -1.83 -7.44 9.64
CA LEU A 202 -2.66 -7.82 10.79
C LEU A 202 -4.19 -7.77 10.54
N ALA A 203 -4.64 -8.15 9.35
CA ALA A 203 -6.05 -8.02 8.93
C ALA A 203 -7.10 -8.69 9.85
N ASP A 204 -6.70 -9.64 10.70
CA ASP A 204 -7.57 -10.39 11.61
C ASP A 204 -7.51 -9.90 13.08
N ILE A 205 -6.80 -8.81 13.34
CA ILE A 205 -6.59 -8.25 14.67
C ILE A 205 -7.11 -6.81 14.70
N PRO A 206 -7.93 -6.43 15.70
CA PRO A 206 -8.28 -5.04 15.92
C PRO A 206 -7.02 -4.19 16.14
N VAL A 207 -6.95 -3.08 15.42
CA VAL A 207 -5.78 -2.20 15.45
C VAL A 207 -6.13 -1.01 16.35
N GLY A 208 -5.56 -0.96 17.55
CA GLY A 208 -5.64 0.18 18.46
C GLY A 208 -4.60 1.25 18.08
N GLY A 209 -4.44 2.27 18.94
CA GLY A 209 -3.60 3.42 18.63
C GLY A 209 -2.12 3.06 18.37
N VAL A 210 -1.60 2.05 19.07
CA VAL A 210 -0.19 1.63 18.94
C VAL A 210 0.02 0.85 17.67
N LEU A 211 -0.83 -0.13 17.38
CA LEU A 211 -0.70 -0.94 16.16
C LEU A 211 -1.03 -0.13 14.91
N ALA A 212 -1.90 0.89 15.00
CA ALA A 212 -2.30 1.70 13.85
C ALA A 212 -1.12 2.39 13.18
N GLY A 213 -0.21 2.97 13.98
CA GLY A 213 1.01 3.58 13.45
C GLY A 213 1.91 2.57 12.75
N HIS A 214 2.12 1.40 13.36
CA HIS A 214 2.98 0.36 12.78
C HIS A 214 2.41 -0.22 11.48
N VAL A 215 1.10 -0.50 11.45
CA VAL A 215 0.40 -0.98 10.25
C VAL A 215 0.47 0.07 9.14
N ALA A 216 0.25 1.36 9.45
CA ALA A 216 0.35 2.43 8.47
C ALA A 216 1.76 2.54 7.86
N VAL A 217 2.81 2.41 8.67
CA VAL A 217 4.21 2.40 8.20
C VAL A 217 4.46 1.21 7.26
N LEU A 218 4.02 0.01 7.62
CA LEU A 218 4.20 -1.16 6.76
C LEU A 218 3.47 -1.03 5.42
N GLU A 219 2.23 -0.54 5.42
CA GLU A 219 1.46 -0.33 4.18
C GLU A 219 2.09 0.78 3.31
N GLU A 220 2.65 1.84 3.91
CA GLU A 220 3.42 2.86 3.19
C GLU A 220 4.67 2.25 2.55
N MET A 221 5.42 1.42 3.28
CA MET A 221 6.58 0.72 2.71
C MET A 221 6.17 -0.23 1.57
N ARG A 222 5.03 -0.90 1.69
CA ARG A 222 4.46 -1.73 0.61
C ARG A 222 4.21 -0.93 -0.66
N MET A 223 3.59 0.25 -0.51
CA MET A 223 3.31 1.13 -1.64
C MET A 223 4.62 1.55 -2.33
N ARG A 224 5.63 1.98 -1.56
CA ARG A 224 6.95 2.34 -2.11
C ARG A 224 7.64 1.18 -2.83
N ALA A 225 7.59 -0.02 -2.25
CA ALA A 225 8.14 -1.21 -2.88
C ALA A 225 7.46 -1.51 -4.23
N LEU A 226 6.14 -1.32 -4.32
CA LEU A 226 5.38 -1.45 -5.56
C LEU A 226 5.76 -0.39 -6.59
N GLU A 227 5.86 0.87 -6.17
CA GLU A 227 6.27 1.98 -7.05
C GLU A 227 7.67 1.74 -7.63
N HIS A 228 8.63 1.36 -6.80
CA HIS A 228 9.98 1.04 -7.23
C HIS A 228 10.02 -0.17 -8.18
N ARG A 229 9.17 -1.18 -7.96
CA ARG A 229 9.08 -2.34 -8.85
C ARG A 229 8.53 -1.96 -10.22
N ILE A 230 7.51 -1.09 -10.26
CA ILE A 230 6.95 -0.53 -11.50
C ILE A 230 8.01 0.28 -12.24
N LEU A 231 8.78 1.13 -11.54
CA LEU A 231 9.88 1.89 -12.15
C LEU A 231 10.96 0.98 -12.73
N ALA A 232 11.32 -0.10 -12.02
CA ALA A 232 12.27 -1.09 -12.50
C ALA A 232 11.78 -1.77 -13.79
N ASP A 233 10.52 -2.23 -13.81
CA ASP A 233 9.92 -2.87 -14.98
C ASP A 233 9.76 -1.90 -16.17
N GLN A 234 9.46 -0.61 -15.92
CA GLN A 234 9.46 0.44 -16.94
C GLN A 234 10.87 0.59 -17.58
N GLN A 235 11.93 0.60 -16.79
CA GLN A 235 13.32 0.69 -17.29
C GLN A 235 13.72 -0.55 -18.12
N LEU A 236 13.14 -1.70 -17.83
CA LEU A 236 13.34 -2.94 -18.59
C LEU A 236 12.48 -3.01 -19.87
N GLY A 237 11.65 -2.00 -20.13
CA GLY A 237 10.78 -1.95 -21.31
C GLY A 237 9.55 -2.86 -21.22
N ARG A 238 9.19 -3.36 -20.03
CA ARG A 238 8.05 -4.28 -19.79
C ARG A 238 6.70 -3.56 -19.77
N HIS A 239 6.54 -2.51 -20.57
CA HIS A 239 5.38 -1.63 -20.55
C HIS A 239 4.06 -2.37 -20.79
N ARG A 240 4.03 -3.35 -21.71
CA ARG A 240 2.81 -4.12 -22.02
C ARG A 240 2.33 -4.97 -20.84
N GLU A 241 3.26 -5.57 -20.11
CA GLU A 241 2.97 -6.40 -18.94
C GLU A 241 2.44 -5.56 -17.77
N LEU A 242 2.86 -4.30 -17.66
CA LEU A 242 2.44 -3.37 -16.61
C LEU A 242 1.02 -2.82 -16.78
N ILE A 243 0.51 -2.71 -18.01
CA ILE A 243 -0.77 -2.03 -18.30
C ILE A 243 -1.95 -2.60 -17.47
N PRO A 244 -2.17 -3.94 -17.39
CA PRO A 244 -3.29 -4.49 -16.62
C PRO A 244 -3.22 -4.14 -15.14
N GLU A 245 -2.02 -4.24 -14.55
CA GLU A 245 -1.80 -3.92 -13.13
C GLU A 245 -2.00 -2.43 -12.86
N LEU A 246 -1.42 -1.55 -13.69
CA LEU A 246 -1.58 -0.10 -13.56
C LEU A 246 -3.05 0.33 -13.72
N ARG A 247 -3.81 -0.31 -14.61
CA ARG A 247 -5.27 -0.07 -14.69
C ARG A 247 -5.96 -0.41 -13.38
N LEU A 248 -5.66 -1.57 -12.78
CA LEU A 248 -6.25 -1.94 -11.50
C LEU A 248 -5.87 -0.93 -10.40
N LEU A 249 -4.62 -0.49 -10.35
CA LEU A 249 -4.15 0.51 -9.38
C LEU A 249 -4.87 1.85 -9.55
N THR A 250 -5.04 2.34 -10.78
CA THR A 250 -5.80 3.59 -11.03
C THR A 250 -7.30 3.49 -10.72
N LEU A 251 -7.88 2.29 -10.75
CA LEU A 251 -9.26 2.08 -10.30
C LEU A 251 -9.37 2.10 -8.78
N ASN A 252 -8.40 1.49 -8.08
CA ASN A 252 -8.37 1.43 -6.62
C ASN A 252 -7.91 2.75 -5.97
N GLN A 253 -7.07 3.52 -6.67
CA GLN A 253 -6.54 4.81 -6.23
C GLN A 253 -6.83 5.88 -7.30
N PRO A 254 -8.11 6.29 -7.44
CA PRO A 254 -8.57 7.14 -8.53
C PRO A 254 -7.95 8.54 -8.54
N LEU A 255 -7.46 9.03 -7.40
CA LEU A 255 -6.85 10.35 -7.24
C LEU A 255 -5.32 10.29 -7.16
N ASN A 256 -4.72 9.09 -7.24
CA ASN A 256 -3.27 8.96 -7.23
C ASN A 256 -2.73 9.24 -8.65
N GLU A 257 -2.22 10.46 -8.83
CA GLU A 257 -1.71 10.95 -10.10
C GLU A 257 -0.51 10.15 -10.62
N TRP A 258 0.34 9.62 -9.73
CA TRP A 258 1.54 8.89 -10.11
C TRP A 258 1.20 7.59 -10.88
N TYR A 259 0.22 6.82 -10.41
CA TYR A 259 -0.21 5.60 -11.14
C TYR A 259 -0.81 5.93 -12.50
N HIS A 260 -1.52 7.05 -12.62
CA HIS A 260 -2.06 7.50 -13.90
C HIS A 260 -0.94 7.92 -14.86
N GLU A 261 0.07 8.62 -14.38
CA GLU A 261 1.28 8.96 -15.15
C GLU A 261 1.98 7.70 -15.66
N GLN A 262 2.24 6.72 -14.79
CA GLN A 262 2.87 5.46 -15.18
C GLN A 262 2.03 4.67 -16.21
N LEU A 263 0.71 4.69 -16.08
CA LEU A 263 -0.20 4.06 -17.05
C LEU A 263 -0.16 4.77 -18.41
N MET A 264 -0.13 6.11 -18.43
CA MET A 264 0.01 6.90 -19.65
C MET A 264 1.32 6.58 -20.37
N LEU A 265 2.44 6.55 -19.64
CA LEU A 265 3.76 6.18 -20.17
C LEU A 265 3.76 4.76 -20.75
N ALA A 266 3.21 3.77 -20.02
CA ALA A 266 3.17 2.39 -20.48
C ALA A 266 2.29 2.21 -21.73
N LEU A 267 1.15 2.91 -21.80
CA LEU A 267 0.26 2.88 -22.96
C LEU A 267 0.91 3.50 -24.19
N ASP A 268 1.55 4.65 -24.07
CA ASP A 268 2.24 5.29 -25.19
C ASP A 268 3.39 4.44 -25.72
N ALA A 269 4.23 3.90 -24.83
CA ALA A 269 5.31 2.98 -25.21
C ALA A 269 4.81 1.70 -25.89
N ALA A 270 3.58 1.27 -25.59
CA ALA A 270 2.93 0.14 -26.25
C ALA A 270 2.27 0.50 -27.60
N GLY A 271 2.33 1.77 -28.05
CA GLY A 271 1.70 2.28 -29.26
C GLY A 271 0.22 2.64 -29.10
N ARG A 272 -0.29 2.72 -27.85
CA ARG A 272 -1.70 2.93 -27.50
C ARG A 272 -1.96 4.37 -27.04
N ARG A 273 -1.40 5.34 -27.78
CA ARG A 273 -1.42 6.77 -27.44
C ARG A 273 -2.83 7.35 -27.21
N SER A 274 -3.81 6.93 -28.01
CA SER A 274 -5.21 7.37 -27.85
C SER A 274 -5.78 7.01 -26.48
N GLU A 275 -5.39 5.85 -25.95
CA GLU A 275 -5.78 5.40 -24.61
C GLU A 275 -5.01 6.16 -23.52
N ALA A 276 -3.72 6.46 -23.71
CA ALA A 276 -2.97 7.32 -22.79
C ALA A 276 -3.63 8.70 -22.64
N LEU A 277 -4.04 9.32 -23.75
CA LEU A 277 -4.79 10.59 -23.74
C LEU A 277 -6.19 10.47 -23.11
N HIS A 278 -6.80 9.27 -23.14
CA HIS A 278 -8.06 9.02 -22.44
C HIS A 278 -7.88 8.90 -20.91
N VAL A 279 -6.77 8.29 -20.46
CA VAL A 279 -6.42 8.23 -19.03
C VAL A 279 -6.28 9.63 -18.45
N TYR A 280 -5.55 10.54 -19.12
CA TYR A 280 -5.42 11.93 -18.69
C TYR A 280 -6.78 12.63 -18.53
N ARG A 281 -7.65 12.53 -19.55
CA ARG A 281 -8.98 13.16 -19.51
C ARG A 281 -9.84 12.62 -18.37
N THR A 282 -9.72 11.33 -18.08
CA THR A 282 -10.44 10.69 -16.98
C THR A 282 -9.94 11.18 -15.62
N LEU A 283 -8.62 11.26 -15.43
CA LEU A 283 -8.01 11.80 -14.21
C LEU A 283 -8.37 13.27 -14.01
N TYR A 284 -8.24 14.10 -15.05
CA TYR A 284 -8.57 15.52 -14.99
C TYR A 284 -9.99 15.73 -14.48
N ARG A 285 -10.96 15.05 -15.12
CA ARG A 285 -12.37 15.15 -14.73
C ARG A 285 -12.58 14.77 -13.27
N ARG A 286 -11.96 13.68 -12.80
CA ARG A 286 -12.09 13.23 -11.40
C ARG A 286 -11.49 14.23 -10.41
N LEU A 287 -10.31 14.77 -10.68
CA LEU A 287 -9.68 15.76 -9.80
C LEU A 287 -10.49 17.07 -9.74
N ASP A 288 -11.06 17.49 -10.87
CA ASP A 288 -11.90 18.67 -10.94
C ASP A 288 -13.25 18.45 -10.22
N GLU A 289 -13.92 17.32 -10.47
CA GLU A 289 -15.21 16.98 -9.85
C GLU A 289 -15.09 16.72 -8.33
N ASP A 290 -14.07 15.97 -7.89
CA ASP A 290 -13.96 15.52 -6.49
C ASP A 290 -13.23 16.54 -5.60
N LEU A 291 -12.25 17.27 -6.15
CA LEU A 291 -11.36 18.16 -5.37
C LEU A 291 -11.33 19.61 -5.89
N GLY A 292 -11.88 19.91 -7.06
CA GLY A 292 -11.80 21.24 -7.67
C GLY A 292 -10.39 21.65 -8.08
N ILE A 293 -9.50 20.68 -8.34
CA ILE A 293 -8.10 20.91 -8.71
C ILE A 293 -7.80 20.35 -10.10
N THR A 294 -6.75 20.88 -10.72
CA THR A 294 -6.23 20.37 -11.99
C THR A 294 -5.08 19.38 -11.75
N PRO A 295 -4.80 18.45 -12.68
CA PRO A 295 -3.67 17.53 -12.57
C PRO A 295 -2.36 18.27 -12.35
N SER A 296 -1.45 17.69 -11.56
CA SER A 296 -0.12 18.16 -11.27
C SER A 296 0.72 18.40 -12.53
N ARG A 297 1.79 19.20 -12.36
CA ARG A 297 2.68 19.58 -13.46
C ARG A 297 3.27 18.39 -14.23
N PRO A 298 3.82 17.33 -13.58
CA PRO A 298 4.36 16.17 -14.30
C PRO A 298 3.35 15.52 -15.25
N VAL A 299 2.10 15.36 -14.81
CA VAL A 299 1.04 14.74 -15.61
C VAL A 299 0.62 15.63 -16.79
N ARG A 300 0.53 16.94 -16.58
CA ARG A 300 0.24 17.90 -17.66
C ARG A 300 1.37 17.98 -18.69
N ASP A 301 2.62 17.96 -18.24
CA ASP A 301 3.79 17.98 -19.12
C ASP A 301 3.80 16.72 -20.00
N LEU A 302 3.57 15.54 -19.40
CA LEU A 302 3.42 14.29 -20.15
C LEU A 302 2.25 14.34 -21.16
N HIS A 303 1.10 14.89 -20.77
CA HIS A 303 -0.02 15.06 -21.71
C HIS A 303 0.36 15.91 -22.93
N ASN A 304 1.09 17.01 -22.72
CA ASN A 304 1.54 17.87 -23.82
C ASN A 304 2.54 17.15 -24.73
N GLU A 305 3.47 16.38 -24.18
CA GLU A 305 4.39 15.54 -24.96
C GLU A 305 3.64 14.47 -25.79
N LEU A 306 2.60 13.88 -25.21
CA LEU A 306 1.65 12.97 -25.87
C LEU A 306 0.71 13.68 -26.85
N LEU A 307 0.72 15.00 -26.97
CA LEU A 307 0.02 15.72 -28.05
C LEU A 307 0.98 16.07 -29.17
N SER A 308 2.17 16.59 -28.83
CA SER A 308 3.19 17.03 -29.79
C SER A 308 3.89 15.90 -30.53
N GLY A 309 3.93 14.68 -29.97
CA GLY A 309 4.62 13.55 -30.60
C GLY A 309 6.09 13.47 -30.22
N THR A 310 6.54 14.30 -29.29
CA THR A 310 7.95 14.45 -28.92
C THR A 310 8.38 13.59 -27.73
N VAL A 311 7.58 12.61 -27.29
CA VAL A 311 7.90 11.77 -26.11
C VAL A 311 9.30 11.15 -26.28
N PRO A 312 10.30 11.60 -25.50
CA PRO A 312 11.65 11.09 -25.63
C PRO A 312 11.71 9.80 -24.81
N ALA A 313 11.20 8.70 -25.38
CA ALA A 313 11.00 7.39 -24.74
C ALA A 313 12.29 6.70 -24.20
N ARG A 314 13.40 7.40 -23.98
CA ARG A 314 14.65 6.85 -23.44
C ARG A 314 15.35 7.67 -22.35
N GLN A 315 15.08 8.96 -22.19
CA GLN A 315 15.87 9.81 -21.26
C GLN A 315 15.14 10.13 -19.94
N GLN A 316 13.82 10.25 -19.94
CA GLN A 316 13.05 10.63 -18.75
C GLN A 316 12.98 9.52 -17.69
N PHE A 317 12.91 8.24 -18.08
CA PHE A 317 12.90 7.11 -17.15
C PHE A 317 14.18 7.03 -16.28
N ARG A 318 15.34 7.40 -16.85
CA ARG A 318 16.61 7.51 -16.09
C ARG A 318 16.58 8.66 -15.07
N ALA A 319 15.99 9.80 -15.43
CA ALA A 319 15.93 10.97 -14.56
C ALA A 319 14.89 10.83 -13.44
N ALA A 320 13.75 10.20 -13.71
CA ALA A 320 12.70 9.93 -12.72
C ALA A 320 13.17 8.90 -11.67
N ALA A 321 13.87 7.84 -12.11
CA ALA A 321 14.47 6.86 -11.21
C ALA A 321 15.55 7.49 -10.30
N ALA A 322 16.40 8.35 -10.85
CA ALA A 322 17.40 9.07 -10.07
C ALA A 322 16.76 9.97 -8.99
N ARG A 323 15.65 10.65 -9.30
CA ARG A 323 14.95 11.52 -8.35
C ARG A 323 14.20 10.75 -7.26
N ALA A 324 13.56 9.63 -7.59
CA ALA A 324 12.87 8.79 -6.61
C ALA A 324 13.85 8.18 -5.59
N VAL A 325 15.01 7.73 -6.06
CA VAL A 325 16.10 7.23 -5.20
C VAL A 325 16.66 8.34 -4.30
N GLU A 326 16.87 9.55 -4.84
CA GLU A 326 17.40 10.67 -4.06
C GLU A 326 16.42 11.15 -2.97
N GLN A 327 15.12 11.11 -3.24
CA GLN A 327 14.07 11.41 -2.26
C GLN A 327 13.98 10.31 -1.18
N GLY A 328 14.12 9.04 -1.56
CA GLY A 328 14.16 7.91 -0.62
C GLY A 328 15.39 7.91 0.30
N LEU A 329 16.56 8.32 -0.20
CA LEU A 329 17.78 8.47 0.60
C LEU A 329 17.69 9.63 1.59
N ARG A 330 17.16 10.79 1.15
CA ARG A 330 16.98 11.98 2.00
C ARG A 330 16.00 11.76 3.15
N ALA A 331 14.96 10.95 2.93
CA ALA A 331 13.98 10.58 3.96
C ALA A 331 14.51 9.59 5.00
N ARG A 332 15.62 8.88 4.73
CA ARG A 332 16.26 7.94 5.68
C ARG A 332 17.40 8.60 6.48
N SER A 333 17.92 9.74 6.03
CA SER A 333 18.99 10.50 6.68
C SER A 333 18.49 11.61 7.62
N ALA A 334 17.17 11.76 7.78
CA ALA A 334 16.51 12.74 8.64
C ALA A 334 15.73 12.01 9.75
#